data_AF-A0A7K9HU36-F1
#
_entry.id   AF-A0A7K9HU36-F1
#
_cell.length_a   1.000
_cell.length_b   1.000
_cell.length_c   1.000
_cell.angle_alpha   90.00
_cell.angle_beta   90.00
_cell.angle_gamma   90.00
#
_symmetry.space_group_name_H-M   'P 1'
#
loop_
_entity.id
_entity.type
_entity.pdbx_description
1 polymer ?
#
loop_
_entity_poly.entity_id
_entity_poly.type
_entity_poly.pdbx_seq_one_letter_code
_entity_poly.pdbx_strand_id
1 'polypeptide(L)'
;QKVKDSMRVLLPVLLSKNHEKYDKIRAILLYIFSTNGTTQENLDKLIQNVQIESDSDMIRNWKYLDVPVISSSTPQQPKHPRRDRSAEETFQLSRWTPVIKDVMEDAIENKLDSKDWPYCSQCPPTWNGSGVV
;
A
#
# COMPACT_ATOMS: atom_id res chain seq x y z
N GLN A 1 -1.09 -14.57 -6.69
CA GLN A 1 0.22 -15.25 -6.81
C GLN A 1 1.27 -14.49 -6.01
N LYS A 2 2.06 -15.13 -5.13
CA LYS A 2 3.11 -14.42 -4.37
C LYS A 2 4.33 -14.14 -5.25
N VAL A 3 4.79 -12.90 -5.29
CA VAL A 3 6.07 -12.54 -5.91
C VAL A 3 7.20 -13.01 -4.99
N LYS A 4 8.09 -13.88 -5.49
CA LYS A 4 9.15 -14.50 -4.68
C LYS A 4 10.36 -13.59 -4.48
N ASP A 5 10.70 -12.77 -5.47
CA ASP A 5 11.86 -11.88 -5.44
C ASP A 5 11.48 -10.51 -5.98
N SER A 6 11.08 -9.60 -5.08
CA SER A 6 10.63 -8.26 -5.43
C SER A 6 11.75 -7.41 -6.04
N MET A 7 13.01 -7.64 -5.64
CA MET A 7 14.14 -6.88 -6.17
C MET A 7 14.42 -7.24 -7.63
N ARG A 8 14.36 -8.54 -7.97
CA ARG A 8 14.50 -9.00 -9.36
C ARG A 8 13.44 -8.41 -10.29
N VAL A 9 12.24 -8.15 -9.80
CA VAL A 9 11.17 -7.47 -10.56
C VAL A 9 11.42 -5.96 -10.66
N LEU A 10 11.95 -5.33 -9.61
CA LEU A 10 12.21 -3.90 -9.56
C LEU A 10 13.36 -3.48 -10.48
N LEU A 11 14.48 -4.21 -10.49
CA LEU A 11 15.72 -3.80 -11.16
C LEU A 11 15.54 -3.45 -12.65
N PRO A 12 14.83 -4.23 -13.49
CA PRO A 12 14.59 -3.87 -14.89
C PRO A 12 13.89 -2.51 -15.08
N VAL A 13 12.98 -2.15 -14.16
CA VAL A 13 12.26 -0.86 -14.21
C VAL A 13 13.23 0.28 -13.94
N LEU A 14 14.13 0.12 -12.95
CA LEU A 14 15.10 1.13 -12.55
C LEU A 14 16.22 1.35 -13.59
N LEU A 15 16.66 0.28 -14.25
CA LEU A 15 17.73 0.32 -15.26
C LEU A 15 17.24 0.81 -16.63
N SER A 16 15.93 0.77 -16.88
CA SER A 16 15.35 1.28 -18.11
C SER A 16 15.60 2.80 -18.25
N LYS A 17 16.09 3.19 -19.43
CA LYS A 17 16.25 4.60 -19.81
C LYS A 17 14.94 5.26 -20.27
N ASN A 18 13.90 4.46 -20.50
CA ASN A 18 12.60 4.94 -20.99
C ASN A 18 11.68 5.44 -19.86
N HIS A 19 12.04 5.19 -18.60
CA HIS A 19 11.26 5.64 -17.44
C HIS A 19 11.84 6.93 -16.89
N GLU A 20 10.97 7.87 -16.59
CA GLU A 20 11.34 9.12 -15.93
C GLU A 20 11.68 8.89 -14.44
N LYS A 21 12.32 9.88 -13.83
CA LYS A 21 12.69 9.83 -12.40
C LYS A 21 11.50 9.51 -11.50
N TYR A 22 10.35 10.15 -11.75
CA TYR A 22 9.14 9.92 -10.95
C TYR A 22 8.60 8.50 -11.05
N ASP A 23 8.70 7.84 -12.20
CA ASP A 23 8.26 6.45 -12.35
C ASP A 23 9.16 5.50 -11.56
N LYS A 24 10.46 5.77 -11.55
CA LYS A 24 11.42 5.01 -10.74
C LYS A 24 11.19 5.22 -9.25
N ILE A 25 10.88 6.45 -8.82
CA ILE A 25 10.48 6.74 -7.43
C ILE A 25 9.21 5.95 -7.05
N ARG A 26 8.17 5.96 -7.89
CA ARG A 26 6.94 5.18 -7.67
C ARG A 26 7.23 3.68 -7.57
N ALA A 27 8.11 3.15 -8.42
CA ALA A 27 8.51 1.74 -8.38
C ALA A 27 9.26 1.38 -7.09
N ILE A 28 10.17 2.24 -6.62
CA ILE A 28 10.87 2.06 -5.33
C ILE A 28 9.87 2.08 -4.16
N LEU A 29 8.91 3.00 -4.16
CA LEU A 29 7.87 3.05 -3.14
C LEU A 29 7.01 1.79 -3.11
N LEU A 30 6.57 1.29 -4.28
CA LEU A 30 5.82 0.05 -4.37
C LEU A 30 6.63 -1.15 -3.84
N TYR A 31 7.93 -1.19 -4.12
CA TYR A 31 8.83 -2.19 -3.54
C TYR A 31 8.85 -2.09 -2.01
N ILE A 32 9.08 -0.90 -1.45
CA ILE A 32 9.11 -0.66 0.01
C ILE A 32 7.79 -1.07 0.66
N PHE A 33 6.64 -0.72 0.05
CA PHE A 33 5.32 -1.10 0.58
C PHE A 33 5.11 -2.62 0.56
N SER A 34 5.64 -3.31 -0.45
CA SER A 34 5.54 -4.77 -0.60
C SER A 34 6.43 -5.53 0.39
N THR A 35 7.62 -5.01 0.69
CA THR A 35 8.58 -5.62 1.62
C THR A 35 8.41 -5.11 3.04
N ASN A 36 7.53 -4.13 3.24
CA ASN A 36 7.21 -3.54 4.52
C ASN A 36 8.41 -2.81 5.16
N GLY A 37 9.08 -2.01 4.33
CA GLY A 37 10.34 -1.35 4.64
C GLY A 37 11.54 -2.00 3.97
N THR A 38 12.67 -1.31 4.07
CA THR A 38 13.98 -1.81 3.62
C THR A 38 15.10 -1.33 4.56
N THR A 39 16.33 -1.80 4.38
CA THR A 39 17.47 -1.29 5.17
C THR A 39 17.91 0.08 4.65
N GLN A 40 18.51 0.90 5.53
CA GLN A 40 19.08 2.19 5.15
C GLN A 40 20.10 2.05 4.01
N GLU A 41 20.99 1.08 4.12
CA GLU A 41 22.00 0.77 3.10
C GLU A 41 21.37 0.43 1.74
N ASN A 42 20.31 -0.39 1.72
CA ASN A 42 19.64 -0.75 0.47
C ASN A 42 18.92 0.45 -0.15
N LEU A 43 18.26 1.27 0.67
CA LEU A 43 17.59 2.49 0.19
C LEU A 43 18.60 3.46 -0.42
N ASP A 44 19.73 3.70 0.24
CA ASP A 44 20.75 4.62 -0.25
C ASP A 44 21.37 4.12 -1.57
N LYS A 45 21.62 2.80 -1.71
CA LYS A 45 22.05 2.20 -2.97
C LYS A 45 21.02 2.38 -4.10
N LEU A 46 19.73 2.18 -3.82
CA LEU A 46 18.67 2.38 -4.81
C LEU A 46 18.60 3.84 -5.29
N ILE A 47 18.69 4.79 -4.36
CA ILE A 47 18.67 6.23 -4.67
C ILE A 47 19.88 6.61 -5.53
N GLN A 48 21.08 6.19 -5.14
CA GLN A 48 22.32 6.49 -5.85
C GLN A 48 22.36 5.87 -7.25
N ASN A 49 21.98 4.60 -7.38
CA ASN A 49 21.98 3.89 -8.67
C ASN A 49 21.03 4.52 -9.69
N VAL A 50 19.96 5.16 -9.21
CA VAL A 50 18.93 5.78 -10.04
C VAL A 50 19.17 7.29 -10.23
N GLN A 51 20.14 7.88 -9.51
CA GLN A 51 20.50 9.30 -9.59
C GLN A 51 19.34 10.23 -9.23
N ILE A 52 18.66 9.93 -8.11
CA ILE A 52 17.51 10.68 -7.58
C ILE A 52 17.79 11.25 -6.17
N GLU A 53 19.04 11.57 -5.87
CA GLU A 53 19.46 12.10 -4.56
C GLU A 53 18.73 13.40 -4.20
N SER A 54 18.55 14.29 -5.18
CA SER A 54 17.82 15.56 -5.02
C SER A 54 16.33 15.38 -4.73
N ASP A 55 15.73 14.28 -5.20
CA ASP A 55 14.31 13.97 -5.05
C ASP A 55 14.07 12.93 -3.92
N SER A 56 15.12 12.57 -3.18
CA SER A 56 15.08 11.43 -2.25
C SER A 56 14.13 11.62 -1.06
N ASP A 57 13.80 12.86 -0.72
CA ASP A 57 12.79 13.21 0.27
C ASP A 57 11.39 12.72 -0.11
N MET A 58 11.09 12.57 -1.41
CA MET A 58 9.84 11.96 -1.88
C MET A 58 9.65 10.53 -1.40
N ILE A 59 10.74 9.83 -1.07
CA ILE A 59 10.70 8.48 -0.50
C ILE A 59 10.73 8.56 1.03
N ARG A 60 11.67 9.33 1.60
CA ARG A 60 11.88 9.38 3.05
C ARG A 60 10.72 10.01 3.82
N ASN A 61 10.00 10.96 3.23
CA ASN A 61 8.91 11.68 3.89
C ASN A 61 7.65 10.83 4.13
N TRP A 62 7.54 9.65 3.52
CA TRP A 62 6.45 8.71 3.82
C TRP A 62 6.44 8.24 5.28
N LYS A 63 7.58 8.37 6.00
CA LYS A 63 7.62 8.17 7.45
C LYS A 63 6.66 9.08 8.23
N TYR A 64 6.36 10.26 7.70
CA TYR A 64 5.42 11.22 8.32
C TYR A 64 3.95 10.83 8.13
N LEU A 65 3.69 9.81 7.30
CA LEU A 65 2.38 9.17 7.13
C LEU A 65 2.35 7.80 7.83
N ASP A 66 3.26 7.57 8.79
CA ASP A 66 3.45 6.31 9.51
C ASP A 66 3.73 5.10 8.60
N VAL A 67 4.25 5.33 7.40
CA VAL A 67 4.66 4.27 6.48
C VAL A 67 6.10 3.86 6.79
N PRO A 68 6.39 2.56 7.04
CA PRO A 68 7.72 2.08 7.36
C PRO A 68 8.61 2.08 6.12
N VAL A 69 9.35 3.18 5.91
CA VAL A 69 10.35 3.28 4.83
C VAL A 69 11.59 2.46 5.17
N ILE A 70 12.11 2.65 6.39
CA ILE A 70 13.22 1.88 6.95
C ILE A 70 12.66 0.83 7.89
N SER A 71 13.07 -0.43 7.71
CA SER A 71 12.66 -1.53 8.58
C SER A 71 13.16 -1.27 10.00
N SER A 72 12.23 -1.18 10.95
CA SER A 72 12.52 -1.11 12.39
C SER A 72 12.08 -2.42 13.08
N SER A 73 12.64 -2.70 14.25
CA SER A 73 12.29 -3.86 15.08
C SER A 73 10.91 -3.76 15.76
N THR A 74 10.22 -2.63 15.60
CA THR A 74 8.95 -2.34 16.26
C THR A 74 7.82 -3.16 15.64
N PRO A 75 6.93 -3.79 16.45
CA PRO A 75 5.75 -4.47 15.93
C PRO A 75 4.91 -3.48 15.12
N GLN A 76 4.65 -3.83 13.86
CA GLN A 76 3.91 -2.96 12.95
C GLN A 76 2.42 -3.15 13.10
N GLN A 77 1.67 -2.09 12.79
CA GLN A 77 0.22 -2.12 12.81
C GLN A 77 -0.31 -3.18 11.83
N PRO A 78 -1.33 -3.98 12.22
CA PRO A 78 -1.98 -4.90 11.32
C PRO A 78 -2.52 -4.17 10.09
N LYS A 79 -2.25 -4.70 8.89
CA LYS A 79 -2.90 -4.19 7.67
C LYS A 79 -4.36 -4.60 7.69
N HIS A 80 -5.25 -3.71 7.25
CA HIS A 80 -6.65 -4.06 7.04
C HIS A 80 -6.76 -5.30 6.13
N PRO A 81 -7.52 -6.33 6.54
CA PRO A 81 -7.65 -7.55 5.76
C PRO A 81 -8.21 -7.25 4.37
N ARG A 82 -7.69 -7.94 3.35
CA ARG A 82 -8.12 -7.77 1.95
C ARG A 82 -9.13 -8.86 1.61
N ARG A 83 -10.28 -8.48 1.05
CA ARG A 83 -11.24 -9.46 0.50
C ARG A 83 -10.63 -10.15 -0.74
N ASP A 84 -10.89 -11.45 -0.90
CA ASP A 84 -10.44 -12.20 -2.08
C ASP A 84 -11.27 -11.80 -3.30
N ARG A 85 -10.58 -11.32 -4.34
CA ARG A 85 -11.18 -10.91 -5.63
C ARG A 85 -10.55 -11.62 -6.81
N SER A 86 -9.90 -12.76 -6.59
CA SER A 86 -9.21 -13.51 -7.64
C SER A 86 -10.14 -13.87 -8.82
N ALA A 87 -11.45 -14.01 -8.56
CA ALA A 87 -12.46 -14.29 -9.59
C ALA A 87 -12.85 -13.07 -10.46
N GLU A 88 -12.58 -11.85 -10.02
CA GLU A 88 -12.92 -10.59 -10.74
C GLU A 88 -11.79 -10.11 -11.65
N GLU A 89 -10.61 -10.74 -11.58
CA GLU A 89 -9.40 -10.34 -12.31
C GLU A 89 -9.56 -10.53 -13.83
N THR A 90 -10.07 -9.51 -14.51
CA THR A 90 -10.27 -9.54 -15.97
C THR A 90 -9.00 -9.15 -16.73
N PHE A 91 -8.20 -8.23 -16.18
CA PHE A 91 -7.01 -7.68 -16.84
C PHE A 91 -5.75 -7.82 -16.00
N GLN A 92 -4.67 -8.35 -16.60
CA GLN A 92 -3.41 -8.66 -15.90
C GLN A 92 -2.72 -7.43 -15.29
N LEU A 93 -2.87 -6.25 -15.90
CA LEU A 93 -2.27 -5.00 -15.42
C LEU A 93 -3.19 -4.20 -14.47
N SER A 94 -4.44 -4.63 -14.29
CA SER A 94 -5.46 -3.91 -13.51
C SER A 94 -6.02 -4.75 -12.37
N ARG A 95 -5.17 -5.59 -11.75
CA ARG A 95 -5.58 -6.49 -10.65
C ARG A 95 -5.75 -5.78 -9.31
N TRP A 96 -5.11 -4.61 -9.12
CA TRP A 96 -5.18 -3.91 -7.84
C TRP A 96 -6.56 -3.30 -7.60
N THR A 97 -7.23 -3.77 -6.55
CA THR A 97 -8.40 -3.10 -5.97
C THR A 97 -7.93 -2.19 -4.83
N PRO A 98 -8.32 -0.90 -4.77
CA PRO A 98 -8.01 -0.02 -3.65
C PRO A 98 -8.59 -0.51 -2.32
N VAL A 99 -7.83 -0.37 -1.23
CA VAL A 99 -8.26 -0.75 0.14
C VAL A 99 -9.56 -0.04 0.54
N ILE A 100 -9.77 1.20 0.09
CA ILE A 100 -11.00 1.94 0.39
C ILE A 100 -12.27 1.22 -0.10
N LYS A 101 -12.18 0.41 -1.17
CA LYS A 101 -13.33 -0.39 -1.63
C LYS A 101 -13.71 -1.46 -0.61
N ASP A 102 -12.73 -2.13 0.01
CA ASP A 102 -12.96 -3.09 1.09
C ASP A 102 -13.68 -2.42 2.27
N VAL A 103 -13.17 -1.26 2.71
CA VAL A 103 -13.75 -0.46 3.79
C VAL A 103 -15.19 -0.04 3.48
N MET A 104 -15.45 0.42 2.26
CA MET A 104 -16.80 0.82 1.82
C MET A 104 -17.79 -0.34 1.84
N GLU A 105 -17.41 -1.50 1.30
CA GLU A 105 -18.27 -2.68 1.29
C GLU A 105 -18.51 -3.21 2.72
N ASP A 106 -17.47 -3.27 3.56
CA ASP A 106 -17.59 -3.68 4.97
C ASP A 106 -18.50 -2.72 5.77
N ALA A 107 -18.46 -1.42 5.49
CA ALA A 107 -19.33 -0.44 6.14
C ALA A 107 -20.80 -0.68 5.78
N ILE A 108 -21.11 -0.92 4.49
CA ILE A 108 -22.47 -1.17 4.02
C ILE A 108 -23.00 -2.50 4.57
N GLU A 109 -22.14 -3.51 4.67
CA GLU A 109 -22.48 -4.84 5.20
C GLU A 109 -22.52 -4.91 6.74
N ASN A 110 -22.24 -3.81 7.45
CA ASN A 110 -22.08 -3.76 8.91
C ASN A 110 -21.02 -4.74 9.44
N LYS A 111 -19.93 -4.94 8.68
CA LYS A 111 -18.79 -5.81 9.01
C LYS A 111 -17.50 -5.04 9.32
N LEU A 112 -17.51 -3.71 9.16
CA LEU A 112 -16.35 -2.88 9.48
C LEU A 112 -16.07 -2.93 11.00
N ASP A 113 -14.85 -3.29 11.38
CA ASP A 113 -14.48 -3.46 12.78
C ASP A 113 -14.50 -2.13 13.54
N SER A 114 -15.42 -2.01 14.50
CA SER A 114 -15.58 -0.86 15.38
C SER A 114 -14.37 -0.57 16.28
N LYS A 115 -13.46 -1.52 16.47
CA LYS A 115 -12.20 -1.30 17.20
C LYS A 115 -11.26 -0.38 16.41
N ASP A 116 -11.14 -0.63 15.11
CA ASP A 116 -10.28 0.13 14.21
C ASP A 116 -10.99 1.36 13.63
N TRP A 117 -12.34 1.29 13.52
CA TRP A 117 -13.20 2.33 12.96
C TRP A 117 -14.30 2.72 13.97
N PRO A 118 -13.95 3.41 15.07
CA PRO A 118 -14.89 3.70 16.14
C PRO A 118 -15.91 4.77 15.75
N TYR A 119 -17.12 4.64 16.31
CA TYR A 119 -18.12 5.70 16.28
C TYR A 119 -17.76 6.79 17.29
N CYS A 120 -17.89 8.06 16.91
CA CYS A 120 -17.78 9.17 17.87
C CYS A 120 -19.01 9.26 18.82
N SER A 121 -20.05 8.48 18.56
CA SER A 121 -21.32 8.46 19.31
C SER A 121 -21.86 7.01 19.34
N GLN A 122 -23.15 6.83 19.56
CA GLN A 122 -23.76 5.49 19.53
C GLN A 122 -23.71 4.89 18.11
N CYS A 123 -23.50 3.58 18.03
CA CYS A 123 -23.58 2.83 16.78
C CYS A 123 -25.00 2.99 16.19
N PRO A 124 -25.16 3.39 14.92
CA PRO A 124 -26.46 3.45 14.28
C PRO A 124 -27.13 2.07 14.30
N PRO A 125 -28.47 2.00 14.44
CA PRO A 125 -29.17 0.74 14.27
C PRO A 125 -28.88 0.17 12.88
N THR A 126 -28.73 -1.16 12.80
CA THR A 126 -28.46 -1.86 11.55
C THR A 126 -29.52 -1.52 10.51
N TRP A 127 -29.08 -1.06 9.33
CA TRP A 127 -29.99 -0.77 8.22
C TRP A 127 -30.68 -2.06 7.77
N ASN A 128 -31.98 -2.20 8.07
CA ASN A 128 -32.77 -3.39 7.76
C ASN A 128 -33.43 -3.33 6.37
N GLY A 129 -32.98 -2.44 5.48
CA GLY A 129 -33.56 -2.27 4.14
C GLY A 129 -34.96 -1.64 4.13
N SER A 130 -35.53 -1.35 5.31
CA SER A 130 -36.88 -0.84 5.46
C SER A 130 -36.78 0.64 5.82
N GLY A 131 -36.56 1.48 4.81
CA GLY A 131 -36.69 2.92 4.98
C GLY A 131 -38.12 3.24 5.38
N VAL A 132 -38.35 3.57 6.64
CA VAL A 132 -39.52 4.33 7.05
C VAL A 132 -39.15 5.79 6.90
N VAL A 133 -39.85 6.47 5.98
CA VAL A 133 -39.85 7.93 5.78
C VAL A 133 -40.42 8.59 7.02
#